data_AF-A0A0B8P9B2-F1
#
_entry.id   AF-A0A0B8P9B2-F1
#
_cell.length_a   1.000
_cell.length_b   1.000
_cell.length_c   1.000
_cell.angle_alpha   90.00
_cell.angle_beta   90.00
_cell.angle_gamma   90.00
#
_symmetry.space_group_name_H-M   'P 1'
#
loop_
_entity.id
_entity.type
_entity.pdbx_description
1 polymer ?
#
loop_
_entity_poly.entity_id
_entity_poly.type
_entity_poly.pdbx_seq_one_letter_code
_entity_poly.pdbx_strand_id
1 'polypeptide(L)' 'MPHPSPRNNIWLKRNPWFEQELIPQLQARVNEVLNSPVG' A
#
# COMPACT_ATOMS: atom_id res chain seq x y z
N MET A 1 -5.14 -2.78 -5.00
CA MET A 1 -5.20 -1.67 -4.02
C MET A 1 -6.60 -1.09 -4.01
N PRO A 2 -7.13 -0.58 -2.88
CA PRO A 2 -8.33 0.23 -2.92
C PRO A 2 -8.08 1.34 -3.94
N HIS A 3 -8.95 1.42 -4.94
CA HIS A 3 -8.90 2.46 -5.96
C HIS A 3 -8.93 3.85 -5.29
N PRO A 4 -8.20 4.87 -5.80
CA PRO A 4 -8.27 6.25 -5.31
C PRO A 4 -9.59 6.94 -5.69
N SER A 5 -10.69 6.20 -5.64
CA SER A 5 -12.03 6.73 -5.82
C SER A 5 -12.49 7.35 -4.50
N PRO A 6 -13.17 8.51 -4.53
CA PRO A 6 -13.83 9.08 -3.35
C PRO A 6 -14.75 8.08 -2.62
N ARG A 7 -15.24 7.05 -3.33
CA ARG A 7 -16.06 5.97 -2.77
C ARG A 7 -15.34 5.14 -1.69
N ASN A 8 -14.00 5.11 -1.69
CA ASN A 8 -13.24 4.33 -0.72
C ASN A 8 -12.93 5.09 0.59
N ASN A 9 -13.27 6.38 0.68
CA ASN A 9 -12.96 7.20 1.87
C ASN A 9 -13.62 6.65 3.15
N ILE A 10 -14.84 6.11 3.05
CA ILE A 10 -15.54 5.51 4.21
C ILE A 10 -14.81 4.25 4.67
N TRP A 11 -14.37 3.41 3.73
CA TRP A 11 -13.66 2.18 4.04
C TRP A 11 -12.28 2.48 4.65
N LEU A 12 -11.52 3.43 4.08
CA LEU A 12 -10.22 3.84 4.61
C LEU A 12 -10.34 4.39 6.03
N LYS A 13 -11.35 5.24 6.31
CA LYS A 13 -11.62 5.73 7.67
C LYS A 13 -11.93 4.62 8.68
N ARG A 14 -12.57 3.52 8.24
CA ARG A 14 -12.87 2.36 9.09
C ARG A 14 -11.71 1.38 9.22
N ASN A 15 -10.69 1.49 8.37
CA ASN A 15 -9.57 0.56 8.30
C ASN A 15 -8.22 1.33 8.30
N PRO A 16 -7.90 2.08 9.38
CA PRO A 16 -6.67 2.89 9.44
C PRO A 16 -5.39 2.03 9.35
N TRP A 17 -5.46 0.77 9.79
CA TRP A 17 -4.38 -0.21 9.67
C TRP A 17 -3.90 -0.41 8.22
N PHE A 18 -4.77 -0.20 7.23
CA PHE A 18 -4.40 -0.37 5.82
C PHE A 18 -3.28 0.60 5.43
N GLU A 19 -3.44 1.88 5.75
CA GLU A 19 -2.44 2.92 5.46
C GLU A 19 -1.24 2.84 6.42
N GLN A 20 -1.47 2.52 7.69
CA GLN A 20 -0.43 2.57 8.72
C GLN A 20 0.48 1.33 8.72
N GLU A 21 -0.03 0.16 8.36
CA GLU A 21 0.69 -1.10 8.50
C GLU A 21 0.97 -1.76 7.14
N LEU A 22 -0.04 -1.85 6.28
CA LEU A 22 0.07 -2.61 5.03
C LEU A 22 0.80 -1.82 3.93
N ILE A 23 0.49 -0.53 3.77
CA ILE A 23 1.14 0.31 2.74
C ILE A 23 2.67 0.37 2.89
N PRO A 24 3.25 0.61 4.09
CA PRO A 24 4.71 0.63 4.27
C PRO A 24 5.36 -0.70 3.91
N GLN A 25 4.75 -1.82 4.29
CA GLN A 25 5.25 -3.16 3.96
C GLN A 25 5.23 -3.41 2.45
N LEU A 26 4.14 -3.04 1.78
CA LEU A 26 4.01 -3.18 0.34
C LEU A 26 5.06 -2.33 -0.39
N GLN A 27 5.26 -1.08 0.03
CA GLN A 27 6.29 -0.21 -0.54
C GLN A 27 7.69 -0.79 -0.36
N ALA A 28 8.02 -1.36 0.80
CA ALA A 28 9.29 -2.03 1.03
C ALA A 28 9.50 -3.20 0.04
N ARG A 29 8.49 -4.05 -0.14
CA ARG A 29 8.56 -5.16 -1.11
C ARG A 29 8.69 -4.71 -2.55
N VAL A 30 7.97 -3.65 -2.94
CA VAL A 30 8.10 -3.08 -4.28
C VAL A 30 9.51 -2.51 -4.47
N ASN A 31 10.05 -1.80 -3.47
CA ASN A 31 11.42 -1.29 -3.52
C ASN A 31 12.46 -2.41 -3.59
N GLU A 32 12.28 -3.51 -2.86
CA GLU A 32 13.12 -4.71 -2.98
C GLU A 32 13.12 -5.21 -4.44
N VAL A 33 11.94 -5.39 -5.05
CA VAL A 33 11.84 -5.90 -6.43
C VAL A 33 12.44 -4.94 -7.45
N LEU A 34 12.18 -3.63 -7.31
CA LEU A 34 12.66 -2.62 -8.26
C LEU A 34 14.17 -2.36 -8.17
N ASN A 35 14.76 -2.55 -6.99
CA ASN A 35 16.19 -2.27 -6.76
C ASN A 35 17.04 -3.54 -6.58
N SER A 36 16.42 -4.72 -6.62
CA SER A 36 17.19 -5.97 -6.65
C SER A 36 18.01 -6.01 -7.94
N PRO A 37 19.32 -6.29 -7.89
CA PRO A 37 20.09 -6.53 -9.08
C PRO A 37 19.45 -7.70 -9.82
N VAL A 38 18.95 -7.43 -11.03
CA VAL A 38 18.65 -8.51 -11.97
C VAL A 38 20.00 -9.13 -12.32
N GLY A 39 20.21 -10.38 -11.90
CA GLY A 39 21.36 -11.17 -12.32
C GLY A 39 21.36 -11.39 -13.83
#